data_AF-A0A1F3CNH5-F1
#
_entry.id   AF-A0A1F3CNH5-F1
#
_cell.length_a   1.000
_cell.length_b   1.000
_cell.length_c   1.000
_cell.angle_alpha   90.00
_cell.angle_beta   90.00
_cell.angle_gamma   90.00
#
_symmetry.space_group_name_H-M   'P 1'
#
loop_
_entity.id
_entity.type
_entity.pdbx_description
1 polymer ?
#
loop_
_entity_poly.entity_id
_entity_poly.type
_entity_poly.pdbx_seq_one_letter_code
_entity_poly.pdbx_strand_id
1 'polypeptide(L)' 'MTTIELKNFLIYRIAGINDKNFLTAIKTIVESKSETSVYQTTPEQRERIREGREQISRKEYFTNEQVELEVDKWLKEK' A
#
# COMPACT_ATOMS: atom_id res chain seq x y z
N MET A 1 -25.07 -11.87 3.27
CA MET A 1 -23.64 -11.62 3.04
C MET A 1 -23.51 -10.36 2.20
N THR A 2 -22.89 -9.32 2.74
CA THR A 2 -22.60 -8.08 1.99
C THR A 2 -21.38 -8.28 1.07
N THR A 3 -21.18 -7.37 0.11
CA THR A 3 -19.99 -7.38 -0.76
C THR A 3 -18.69 -7.34 0.04
N ILE A 4 -18.68 -6.64 1.17
CA ILE A 4 -17.51 -6.54 2.06
C ILE A 4 -17.27 -7.87 2.76
N GLU A 5 -18.32 -8.50 3.29
CA GLU A 5 -18.23 -9.81 3.95
C GLU A 5 -17.72 -10.89 2.98
N LEU A 6 -18.20 -10.89 1.73
CA LEU A 6 -17.76 -11.82 0.70
C LEU A 6 -16.27 -11.65 0.38
N LYS A 7 -15.79 -10.41 0.24
CA LYS A 7 -14.37 -10.13 -0.01
C LYS A 7 -13.48 -10.65 1.11
N ASN A 8 -13.84 -10.37 2.36
CA ASN A 8 -13.09 -10.82 3.53
C ASN A 8 -13.06 -12.36 3.63
N PHE A 9 -14.19 -13.01 3.37
CA PHE A 9 -14.28 -14.46 3.32
C PHE A 9 -13.33 -15.05 2.26
N LEU A 10 -13.32 -14.49 1.04
CA LEU A 10 -12.46 -14.96 -0.04
C LEU A 10 -10.97 -14.78 0.30
N ILE A 11 -10.57 -13.64 0.88
CA ILE A 11 -9.19 -13.40 1.33
C ILE A 11 -8.76 -14.49 2.33
N TYR A 12 -9.59 -14.78 3.33
CA TYR A 12 -9.30 -15.80 4.33
C TYR A 12 -9.15 -17.21 3.69
N ARG A 13 -10.03 -17.57 2.76
CA ARG A 13 -9.95 -18.87 2.07
C ARG A 13 -8.72 -18.99 1.19
N ILE A 14 -8.34 -17.91 0.50
CA ILE A 14 -7.15 -17.88 -0.36
C ILE A 14 -5.87 -18.00 0.48
N ALA A 15 -5.82 -17.37 1.66
CA ALA A 15 -4.65 -17.41 2.55
C ALA A 15 -4.28 -18.83 3.02
N GLY A 16 -5.22 -19.78 3.02
CA GLY A 16 -4.97 -21.18 3.40
C GLY A 16 -4.49 -22.08 2.25
N ILE A 17 -4.35 -21.57 1.02
CA ILE A 17 -3.97 -22.36 -0.15
C ILE A 17 -2.44 -22.38 -0.30
N ASN A 18 -1.86 -23.57 -0.36
CA ASN A 18 -0.42 -23.77 -0.63
C ASN A 18 -0.10 -24.14 -2.08
N ASP A 19 -1.11 -24.48 -2.88
CA ASP A 19 -0.93 -24.85 -4.28
C ASP A 19 -0.71 -23.60 -5.16
N LYS A 20 0.53 -23.43 -5.62
CA LYS A 20 0.93 -22.31 -6.48
C LYS A 20 0.19 -22.29 -7.82
N ASN A 21 -0.06 -23.44 -8.44
CA ASN A 21 -0.74 -23.49 -9.73
C ASN A 21 -2.20 -23.05 -9.57
N PHE A 22 -2.85 -23.47 -8.48
CA PHE A 22 -4.20 -23.05 -8.15
C PHE A 22 -4.27 -21.55 -7.83
N LEU A 23 -3.34 -21.02 -7.03
CA LEU A 23 -3.23 -19.57 -6.77
C LEU A 23 -3.01 -18.77 -8.05
N THR A 24 -2.22 -19.30 -8.98
CA THR A 24 -1.96 -18.66 -10.29
C THR A 24 -3.23 -18.60 -11.13
N ALA A 25 -4.02 -19.67 -11.16
CA ALA A 25 -5.31 -19.68 -11.86
C ALA A 25 -6.29 -18.66 -11.26
N ILE A 26 -6.39 -18.59 -9.92
CA ILE A 26 -7.22 -17.60 -9.22
C ILE A 26 -6.77 -16.18 -9.59
N LYS A 27 -5.46 -15.90 -9.56
CA LYS A 27 -4.89 -14.60 -9.95
C LYS A 27 -5.34 -14.20 -11.36
N THR A 28 -5.18 -15.09 -12.35
CA THR A 28 -5.58 -14.83 -13.74
C THR A 28 -7.07 -14.49 -13.86
N ILE A 29 -7.94 -15.21 -13.15
CA ILE A 29 -9.39 -14.94 -13.16
C ILE A 29 -9.68 -13.56 -12.58
N VAL A 30 -9.09 -13.24 -11.43
CA VAL A 30 -9.27 -11.94 -10.77
C VAL A 30 -8.77 -10.82 -11.66
N GLU A 31 -7.59 -10.96 -12.25
CA GLU A 31 -6.99 -9.96 -13.14
C GLU A 31 -7.84 -9.72 -14.41
N SER A 32 -8.44 -10.78 -14.97
CA SER A 32 -9.31 -10.67 -16.15
C SER A 32 -10.64 -9.94 -15.90
N LYS A 33 -11.03 -9.80 -14.63
CA LYS A 33 -12.30 -9.21 -14.19
C LYS A 33 -12.12 -7.94 -13.36
N SER A 34 -10.92 -7.69 -12.85
CA SER A 34 -10.56 -6.41 -12.27
C SER A 34 -10.36 -5.42 -13.40
N GLU A 35 -11.06 -4.29 -13.34
CA GLU A 35 -10.63 -3.13 -14.11
C GLU A 35 -9.20 -2.82 -13.66
N THR A 36 -8.23 -3.05 -14.54
CA THR A 36 -6.87 -2.54 -14.40
C THR A 36 -6.90 -1.03 -14.57
N SER A 37 -7.58 -0.32 -13.67
CA SER A 37 -7.31 1.10 -13.48
C SER A 37 -5.98 1.17 -12.75
N VAL A 38 -4.89 1.23 -13.54
CA VAL A 38 -3.61 1.72 -13.03
C VAL A 38 -3.95 3.04 -12.33
N TYR A 39 -3.74 3.10 -11.03
CA TYR A 39 -4.09 4.27 -10.24
C TYR A 39 -3.43 5.50 -10.86
N GLN A 40 -4.25 6.37 -11.44
CA GLN A 40 -3.78 7.59 -12.05
C GLN A 40 -3.58 8.62 -10.95
N THR A 41 -2.32 8.92 -10.67
CA THR A 41 -1.99 9.99 -9.72
C THR A 41 -2.56 11.32 -10.20
N THR A 42 -3.00 12.18 -9.29
CA THR A 42 -3.38 13.55 -9.64
C THR A 42 -2.13 14.40 -9.92
N PRO A 43 -2.24 15.56 -10.60
CA PRO A 43 -1.11 16.48 -10.75
C PRO A 43 -0.44 16.82 -9.42
N GLU A 44 -1.21 17.05 -8.36
CA GLU A 44 -0.70 17.39 -7.03
C GLU A 44 0.05 16.21 -6.39
N GLN A 45 -0.44 14.98 -6.59
CA GLN A 45 0.26 13.79 -6.12
C GLN A 45 1.59 13.59 -6.86
N ARG A 46 1.62 13.81 -8.18
CA ARG A 46 2.87 13.74 -8.96
C ARG A 46 3.88 14.79 -8.49
N GLU A 47 3.41 15.98 -8.17
CA GLU A 47 4.27 17.04 -7.66
C GLU A 47 4.85 16.69 -6.29
N ARG A 48 4.05 16.17 -5.36
CA ARG A 48 4.56 15.69 -4.06
C ARG A 48 5.58 14.55 -4.22
N ILE A 49 5.35 13.63 -5.16
CA ILE A 49 6.30 12.55 -5.46
C ILE A 49 7.61 13.12 -6.03
N ARG A 50 7.53 14.12 -6.93
CA ARG A 50 8.71 14.80 -7.48
C ARG A 50 9.51 15.47 -6.37
N GLU A 51 8.84 16.23 -5.50
CA GLU A 51 9.46 16.92 -4.36
C GLU A 51 10.15 15.93 -3.42
N GLY A 52 9.47 14.85 -3.02
CA GLY A 52 10.06 13.83 -2.16
C GLY A 52 11.30 13.16 -2.77
N ARG A 53 11.32 12.94 -4.09
CA ARG A 53 12.51 12.41 -4.79
C ARG A 53 13.67 13.40 -4.78
N GLU A 54 13.40 14.70 -4.91
CA GLU A 54 14.42 15.74 -4.81
C GLU A 54 14.95 15.90 -3.39
N GLN A 55 14.09 15.84 -2.38
CA GLN A 55 14.50 15.83 -0.98
C GLN A 55 15.44 14.65 -0.69
N ILE A 56 15.09 13.44 -1.15
CA ILE A 56 15.96 12.26 -0.99
C ILE A 56 17.32 12.48 -1.65
N SER A 57 17.36 13.02 -2.87
CA SER A 57 18.64 13.26 -3.58
C SER A 57 19.52 14.30 -2.88
N ARG A 58 18.90 15.28 -2.20
CA ARG A 58 19.56 16.28 -1.35
C ARG A 58 19.86 15.80 0.06
N LYS A 59 19.56 14.54 0.41
CA LYS A 59 19.65 13.97 1.76
C LYS A 59 18.75 14.68 2.80
N GLU A 60 17.69 15.32 2.33
CA GLU A 60 16.65 15.96 3.14
C GLU A 60 15.57 14.93 3.53
N TYR A 61 15.99 13.86 4.21
CA TYR A 61 15.08 12.85 4.73
C TYR A 61 15.36 12.62 6.22
N PHE A 62 14.37 12.08 6.91
CA PHE A 62 14.52 11.61 8.27
C PHE A 62 14.64 10.09 8.27
N THR A 63 15.58 9.59 9.06
CA THR A 63 15.63 8.17 9.43
C THR A 63 14.47 7.84 10.35
N ASN A 64 14.15 6.55 10.47
CA ASN A 64 13.08 6.10 11.35
C ASN A 64 13.35 6.55 12.79
N GLU A 65 14.59 6.42 13.25
CA GLU A 65 15.03 6.83 14.58
C GLU A 65 14.83 8.32 14.84
N GLN A 66 15.10 9.18 13.84
CA GLN A 66 14.85 10.62 13.95
C GLN A 66 13.37 10.95 14.05
N VAL A 67 12.52 10.23 13.31
CA VAL A 67 11.06 10.43 13.39
C VAL A 67 10.53 10.01 14.76
N GLU A 68 10.95 8.86 15.29
CA GLU A 68 10.52 8.38 16.61
C GLU A 68 10.90 9.35 17.73
N LEU A 69 12.11 9.92 17.70
CA LEU A 69 12.55 10.93 18.68
C LEU A 69 11.67 12.18 18.67
N GLU A 70 11.29 12.68 17.49
CA GLU A 70 10.41 13.85 17.36
C GLU A 70 8.98 13.53 17.83
N VAL A 71 8.48 12.33 17.54
CA VAL A 71 7.17 11.86 18.03
C VAL A 71 7.17 11.77 19.56
N ASP A 72 8.19 11.16 20.16
CA ASP A 72 8.35 11.07 21.61
C ASP A 72 8.40 12.44 22.28
N LYS A 73 9.09 13.40 21.66
CA LYS A 73 9.14 14.79 22.13
C LYS A 73 7.76 15.42 22.10
N TRP A 74 7.04 15.33 20.98
CA TRP A 74 5.69 15.88 20.84
C TRP A 74 4.71 15.30 21.87
N LEU A 75 4.82 14.00 22.17
CA LEU A 75 3.98 13.35 23.18
C LEU A 75 4.28 13.82 24.62
N LYS A 76 5.51 14.26 24.91
CA LYS A 76 5.93 14.77 26.23
C LYS A 76 5.67 16.26 26.43
N GLU A 77 5.47 17.01 25.34
CA GLU A 77 5.12 18.44 25.38
C GLU A 77 3.64 18.69 25.72
N LYS A 78 2.89 17.63 26.02
CA LYS A 78 1.45 17.65 26.35
C LYS A 78 1.19 17.20 27.78
#